data_AF-A0A944X5U8-F1
#
_entry.id   AF-A0A944X5U8-F1
#
_cell.length_a   1.000
_cell.length_b   1.000
_cell.length_c   1.000
_cell.angle_alpha   90.00
_cell.angle_beta   90.00
_cell.angle_gamma   90.00
#
_symmetry.space_group_name_H-M   'P 1'
#
loop_
_entity.id
_entity.type
_entity.pdbx_description
1 polymer ?
#
loop_
_entity_poly.entity_id
_entity_poly.type
_entity_poly.pdbx_seq_one_letter_code
_entity_poly.pdbx_strand_id
1 'polypeptide(L)'
;MEIVEVKFGEWFDEGFTLYKENFGLLVLSSLVFCLLSGITFGILLGPMMAGLVLIIFGLVDKSDPEPGVGIIFKGFDFFVQSFLLCLVWGLAIIIGSIVLSFIPVLGQLASLFGSYALQALLMFAMFLIVDKKMDFWTASMESMNRVKTNFWPFLGLFAVTAIISSAGAIACGIGIIFTIPIQFCILTVAYKDVYSAIQTDAPIIEDSPADQEETNQ
;
A
#
# COMPACT_ATOMS: atom_id res chain seq x y z
N MET A 1 -18.08 3.33 14.93
CA MET A 1 -17.34 3.32 13.64
C MET A 1 -16.76 4.71 13.50
N GLU A 2 -15.46 4.84 13.71
CA GLU A 2 -14.79 6.14 13.70
C GLU A 2 -14.62 6.65 12.27
N ILE A 3 -14.96 7.93 12.07
CA ILE A 3 -14.73 8.61 10.81
C ILE A 3 -13.25 8.99 10.81
N VAL A 4 -12.45 8.27 10.04
CA VAL A 4 -11.07 8.64 9.77
C VAL A 4 -11.04 10.02 9.10
N GLU A 5 -10.43 11.00 9.76
CA GLU A 5 -10.18 12.31 9.18
C GLU A 5 -9.08 12.18 8.11
N VAL A 6 -9.43 12.45 6.85
CA VAL A 6 -8.50 12.27 5.73
C VAL A 6 -7.65 13.53 5.57
N LYS A 7 -6.40 13.44 6.02
CA LYS A 7 -5.44 14.54 6.03
C LYS A 7 -4.58 14.55 4.77
N PHE A 8 -5.22 14.86 3.64
CA PHE A 8 -4.56 14.86 2.32
C PHE A 8 -3.23 15.62 2.35
N GLY A 9 -3.23 16.89 2.76
CA GLY A 9 -2.02 17.72 2.74
C GLY A 9 -0.86 17.09 3.49
N GLU A 10 -1.10 16.61 4.71
CA GLU A 10 -0.08 15.99 5.56
C GLU A 10 0.48 14.70 4.94
N TRP A 11 -0.39 13.80 4.47
CA TRP A 11 0.05 12.53 3.87
C TRP A 11 0.86 12.75 2.59
N PHE A 12 0.49 13.75 1.79
CA PHE A 12 1.24 14.12 0.59
C PHE A 12 2.59 14.74 0.96
N ASP A 13 2.61 15.73 1.85
CA ASP A 13 3.84 16.42 2.24
C ASP A 13 4.86 15.48 2.90
N GLU A 14 4.40 14.62 3.80
CA GLU A 14 5.25 13.63 4.46
C GLU A 14 5.72 12.55 3.47
N GLY A 15 4.83 12.04 2.62
CA GLY A 15 5.20 11.08 1.57
C GLY A 15 6.22 11.65 0.57
N PHE A 16 6.08 12.93 0.18
CA PHE A 16 7.05 13.62 -0.68
C PHE A 16 8.37 13.90 0.03
N THR A 17 8.34 14.22 1.33
CA THR A 17 9.54 14.43 2.14
C THR A 17 10.34 13.14 2.25
N LEU A 18 9.68 12.04 2.62
CA LEU A 18 10.27 10.71 2.68
C LEU A 18 10.92 10.30 1.35
N TYR A 19 10.23 10.58 0.24
CA TYR A 19 10.75 10.31 -1.10
C TYR A 19 12.01 11.14 -1.42
N LYS A 20 12.02 12.44 -1.11
CA LYS A 20 13.16 13.32 -1.39
C LYS A 20 14.38 12.97 -0.55
N GLU A 21 14.19 12.65 0.73
CA GLU A 21 15.27 12.25 1.64
C GLU A 21 15.91 10.93 1.20
N ASN A 22 15.11 10.00 0.69
CA ASN A 22 15.54 8.65 0.32
C ASN A 22 15.53 8.41 -1.20
N PHE A 23 15.68 9.49 -1.99
CA PHE A 23 15.47 9.46 -3.44
C PHE A 23 16.28 8.37 -4.14
N GLY A 24 17.58 8.28 -3.85
CA GLY A 24 18.46 7.31 -4.50
C GLY A 24 18.07 5.87 -4.23
N LEU A 25 17.75 5.55 -2.97
CA LEU A 25 17.31 4.22 -2.56
C LEU A 25 15.97 3.84 -3.22
N LEU A 26 15.01 4.75 -3.21
CA LEU A 26 13.66 4.49 -3.71
C LEU A 26 13.60 4.39 -5.24
N VAL A 27 14.35 5.24 -5.96
CA VAL A 27 14.48 5.17 -7.42
C VAL A 27 15.22 3.91 -7.85
N LEU A 28 16.26 3.50 -7.12
CA LEU A 28 16.96 2.26 -7.42
C LEU A 28 16.07 1.03 -7.14
N SER A 29 15.31 1.07 -6.05
CA SER A 29 14.37 0.00 -5.69
C SER A 29 13.21 -0.09 -6.70
N SER A 30 12.66 1.03 -7.14
CA SER A 30 11.61 1.05 -8.17
C SER A 30 12.12 0.62 -9.54
N LEU A 31 13.39 0.89 -9.86
CA LEU A 31 14.04 0.38 -11.07
C LEU A 31 14.14 -1.15 -11.03
N VAL A 32 14.61 -1.72 -9.90
CA VAL A 32 14.67 -3.17 -9.70
C VAL A 32 13.28 -3.79 -9.77
N PHE A 33 12.29 -3.18 -9.12
CA PHE A 33 10.88 -3.56 -9.19
C PHE A 33 10.38 -3.61 -10.64
N CYS A 34 10.58 -2.54 -11.42
CA CYS A 34 10.11 -2.44 -12.80
C CYS A 34 10.80 -3.47 -13.71
N LEU A 35 12.12 -3.62 -13.60
CA LEU A 35 12.87 -4.57 -14.42
C LEU A 35 12.47 -6.02 -14.15
N LEU A 36 12.43 -6.42 -12.87
CA LEU A 36 12.08 -7.81 -12.51
C LEU A 36 10.61 -8.12 -12.82
N SER A 37 9.70 -7.19 -12.53
CA SER A 37 8.29 -7.36 -12.87
C SER A 37 8.07 -7.42 -14.38
N GLY A 38 8.77 -6.58 -15.15
CA GLY A 38 8.68 -6.55 -16.61
C GLY A 38 9.21 -7.83 -17.28
N ILE A 39 10.41 -8.27 -16.90
CA ILE A 39 11.05 -9.47 -17.49
C ILE A 39 10.25 -10.74 -17.18
N THR A 40 9.54 -10.77 -16.05
CA THR A 40 8.74 -11.93 -15.63
C THR A 40 7.26 -11.82 -15.98
N PHE A 41 6.91 -10.89 -16.89
CA PHE A 41 5.54 -10.67 -17.35
C PHE A 41 4.53 -10.47 -16.21
N GLY A 42 4.95 -9.76 -15.16
CA GLY A 42 4.11 -9.41 -14.02
C GLY A 42 3.99 -10.48 -12.93
N ILE A 43 4.63 -11.65 -13.08
CA ILE A 43 4.58 -12.73 -12.06
C ILE A 43 5.15 -12.23 -10.73
N LEU A 44 6.24 -11.46 -10.77
CA LEU A 44 6.88 -10.90 -9.59
C LEU A 44 6.30 -9.56 -9.13
N LEU A 45 5.25 -9.05 -9.77
CA LEU A 45 4.69 -7.74 -9.43
C LEU A 45 4.24 -7.69 -7.96
N GLY A 46 3.56 -8.74 -7.49
CA GLY A 46 3.14 -8.88 -6.08
C GLY A 46 4.29 -8.84 -5.08
N PRO A 47 5.24 -9.80 -5.09
CA PRO A 47 6.36 -9.82 -4.15
C PRO A 47 7.28 -8.60 -4.27
N MET A 48 7.49 -8.04 -5.46
CA MET A 48 8.31 -6.82 -5.61
C MET A 48 7.60 -5.60 -5.02
N MET A 49 6.26 -5.54 -5.13
CA MET A 49 5.46 -4.53 -4.44
C MET A 49 5.58 -4.69 -2.92
N ALA A 50 5.60 -5.92 -2.40
CA ALA A 50 5.83 -6.21 -0.98
C ALA A 50 7.19 -5.69 -0.52
N GLY A 51 8.22 -5.96 -1.33
CA GLY A 51 9.59 -5.50 -1.07
C GLY A 51 9.71 -3.99 -1.01
N LEU A 52 9.05 -3.28 -1.93
CA LEU A 52 9.04 -1.82 -1.93
C LEU A 52 8.31 -1.26 -0.70
N VAL A 53 7.19 -1.86 -0.32
CA VAL A 53 6.46 -1.50 0.91
C VAL A 53 7.31 -1.75 2.15
N LEU A 54 8.06 -2.86 2.23
CA LEU A 54 8.98 -3.15 3.34
C LEU A 54 10.08 -2.10 3.48
N ILE A 55 10.66 -1.65 2.37
CA ILE A 55 11.66 -0.57 2.38
C ILE A 55 11.03 0.69 2.95
N ILE A 56 9.87 1.10 2.44
CA ILE A 56 9.21 2.35 2.84
C ILE A 56 8.74 2.28 4.30
N PHE A 57 8.25 1.13 4.77
CA PHE A 57 7.97 0.94 6.20
C PHE A 57 9.22 1.14 7.05
N GLY A 58 10.33 0.52 6.68
CA GLY A 58 11.60 0.71 7.40
C GLY A 58 12.07 2.17 7.42
N LEU A 59 11.81 2.93 6.34
CA LEU A 59 12.12 4.35 6.27
C LEU A 59 11.20 5.19 7.16
N VAL A 60 9.89 4.93 7.14
CA VAL A 60 8.92 5.61 8.01
C VAL A 60 9.18 5.29 9.49
N ASP A 61 9.56 4.05 9.80
CA ASP A 61 9.92 3.61 11.16
C ASP A 61 11.30 4.07 11.61
N LYS A 62 12.10 4.68 10.72
CA LYS A 62 13.50 5.06 10.98
C LYS A 62 14.30 3.90 11.57
N SER A 63 14.17 2.72 10.95
CA SER A 63 14.83 1.49 11.39
C SER A 63 16.36 1.63 11.40
N ASP A 64 17.03 1.07 12.40
CA ASP A 64 18.49 0.97 12.50
C ASP A 64 18.93 -0.50 12.40
N PRO A 65 19.72 -0.91 11.37
CA PRO A 65 20.31 -0.09 10.31
C PRO A 65 19.31 0.36 9.23
N GLU A 66 19.67 1.44 8.52
CA GLU A 66 18.85 2.00 7.44
C GLU A 66 18.52 0.94 6.36
N PRO A 67 17.29 0.95 5.81
CA PRO A 67 16.88 0.00 4.78
C PRO A 67 17.75 0.10 3.52
N GLY A 68 18.43 -1.00 3.16
CA GLY A 68 19.11 -1.11 1.86
C GLY A 68 18.19 -1.64 0.76
N VAL A 69 18.61 -1.49 -0.50
CA VAL A 69 17.90 -2.02 -1.69
C VAL A 69 17.65 -3.52 -1.56
N GLY A 70 18.54 -4.27 -0.90
CA GLY A 70 18.40 -5.72 -0.70
C GLY A 70 17.11 -6.15 0.00
N ILE A 71 16.48 -5.26 0.79
CA ILE A 71 15.20 -5.52 1.45
C ILE A 71 14.07 -5.75 0.43
N ILE A 72 14.18 -5.23 -0.80
CA ILE A 72 13.19 -5.48 -1.84
C ILE A 72 12.99 -6.98 -2.11
N PHE A 73 14.05 -7.77 -1.96
CA PHE A 73 14.01 -9.23 -2.13
C PHE A 73 13.38 -9.94 -0.92
N LYS A 74 13.24 -9.30 0.24
CA LYS A 74 12.42 -9.86 1.33
C LYS A 74 10.93 -9.85 1.00
N GLY A 75 10.52 -9.11 -0.02
CA GLY A 75 9.15 -9.19 -0.54
C GLY A 75 8.76 -10.58 -1.04
N PHE A 76 9.73 -11.43 -1.37
CA PHE A 76 9.48 -12.84 -1.72
C PHE A 76 8.97 -13.68 -0.54
N ASP A 77 9.21 -13.28 0.71
CA ASP A 77 8.64 -13.98 1.88
C ASP A 77 7.10 -13.92 1.86
N PHE A 78 6.55 -12.90 1.19
CA PHE A 78 5.11 -12.69 1.01
C PHE A 78 4.62 -13.13 -0.38
N PHE A 79 5.44 -13.85 -1.15
CA PHE A 79 5.18 -14.20 -2.55
C PHE A 79 3.77 -14.71 -2.78
N VAL A 80 3.36 -15.74 -2.03
CA VAL A 80 2.06 -16.40 -2.24
C VAL A 80 0.92 -15.42 -2.02
N GLN A 81 0.92 -14.69 -0.91
CA GLN A 81 -0.18 -13.80 -0.54
C GLN A 81 -0.26 -12.60 -1.47
N SER A 82 0.88 -11.99 -1.79
CA SER A 82 0.92 -10.84 -2.71
C SER A 82 0.64 -11.24 -4.16
N PHE A 83 1.08 -12.43 -4.59
CA PHE A 83 0.76 -12.97 -5.90
C PHE A 83 -0.74 -13.28 -6.02
N LEU A 84 -1.34 -13.92 -5.01
CA LEU A 84 -2.78 -14.18 -4.98
C LEU A 84 -3.59 -12.89 -4.94
N LEU A 85 -3.16 -11.87 -4.20
CA LEU A 85 -3.79 -10.54 -4.20
C LEU A 85 -3.83 -9.98 -5.63
N CYS A 86 -2.68 -9.93 -6.31
CA CYS A 86 -2.59 -9.41 -7.67
C CYS A 86 -3.35 -10.28 -8.68
N LEU A 87 -3.26 -11.61 -8.57
CA LEU A 87 -3.89 -12.54 -9.49
C LEU A 87 -5.41 -12.50 -9.36
N VAL A 88 -5.94 -12.67 -8.16
CA VAL A 88 -7.40 -12.75 -7.93
C VAL A 88 -8.07 -11.43 -8.27
N TRP A 89 -7.57 -10.32 -7.72
CA TRP A 89 -8.18 -9.01 -7.98
C TRP A 89 -7.86 -8.44 -9.35
N GLY A 90 -6.67 -8.72 -9.89
CA GLY A 90 -6.31 -8.36 -11.26
C GLY A 90 -7.20 -9.07 -12.27
N LEU A 91 -7.41 -10.38 -12.12
CA LEU A 91 -8.36 -11.13 -12.96
C LEU A 91 -9.79 -10.65 -12.77
N ALA A 92 -10.22 -10.33 -11.55
CA ALA A 92 -11.55 -9.77 -11.30
C ALA A 92 -11.76 -8.43 -12.05
N ILE A 93 -10.74 -7.56 -12.06
CA ILE A 93 -10.77 -6.30 -12.81
C ILE A 93 -10.82 -6.57 -14.32
N ILE A 94 -10.02 -7.50 -14.83
CA ILE A 94 -9.99 -7.85 -16.26
C ILE A 94 -11.33 -8.43 -16.71
N ILE A 95 -11.86 -9.41 -15.97
CA ILE A 95 -13.15 -10.04 -16.26
C ILE A 95 -14.28 -9.01 -16.19
N GLY A 96 -14.31 -8.19 -15.12
CA GLY A 96 -15.28 -7.11 -14.97
C GLY A 96 -15.23 -6.14 -16.15
N SER A 97 -14.03 -5.76 -16.58
CA SER A 97 -13.82 -4.88 -17.73
C SER A 97 -14.32 -5.49 -19.04
N ILE A 98 -14.04 -6.78 -19.27
CA ILE A 98 -14.50 -7.50 -20.48
C ILE A 98 -16.03 -7.58 -20.51
N VAL A 99 -16.66 -7.96 -19.39
CA VAL A 99 -18.12 -8.09 -19.28
C VAL A 99 -18.81 -6.75 -19.50
N LEU A 100 -18.27 -5.66 -18.95
CA LEU A 100 -18.83 -4.32 -19.16
C LEU A 100 -18.57 -3.82 -20.59
N SER A 101 -17.48 -4.23 -21.24
CA SER A 101 -17.16 -3.81 -22.60
C SER A 101 -18.18 -4.26 -23.67
N PHE A 102 -19.11 -5.15 -23.35
CA PHE A 102 -20.23 -5.51 -24.24
C PHE A 102 -21.20 -4.33 -24.49
N ILE A 103 -21.22 -3.32 -23.62
CA ILE A 103 -22.00 -2.10 -23.79
C ILE A 103 -21.06 -0.98 -24.27
N PRO A 104 -21.14 -0.52 -25.53
CA PRO A 104 -20.24 0.50 -26.04
C PRO A 104 -20.41 1.83 -25.28
N VAL A 105 -19.28 2.52 -25.04
CA VAL A 105 -19.17 3.82 -24.32
C VAL A 105 -19.56 3.76 -22.84
N LEU A 106 -20.80 3.39 -22.49
CA LEU A 106 -21.27 3.33 -21.09
C LEU A 106 -20.55 2.23 -20.30
N GLY A 107 -20.36 1.07 -20.91
CA GLY A 107 -19.63 -0.04 -20.30
C GLY A 107 -18.16 0.29 -20.05
N GLN A 108 -17.52 0.99 -20.99
CA GLN A 108 -16.13 1.44 -20.83
C GLN A 108 -15.98 2.41 -19.66
N LEU A 109 -16.85 3.44 -19.56
CA LEU A 109 -16.82 4.36 -18.43
C LEU A 109 -17.09 3.67 -17.09
N ALA A 110 -18.07 2.75 -17.05
CA ALA A 110 -18.37 1.98 -15.86
C ALA A 110 -17.22 1.05 -15.47
N SER A 111 -16.49 0.47 -16.44
CA SER A 111 -15.33 -0.39 -16.17
C SER A 111 -14.14 0.39 -15.61
N LEU A 112 -13.89 1.60 -16.15
CA LEU A 112 -12.88 2.51 -15.62
C LEU A 112 -13.24 2.90 -14.19
N PHE A 113 -14.48 3.35 -13.96
CA PHE A 113 -14.90 3.70 -12.61
C PHE A 113 -14.82 2.51 -11.64
N GLY A 114 -15.31 1.34 -12.04
CA GLY A 114 -15.29 0.12 -11.21
C GLY A 114 -13.87 -0.35 -10.88
N SER A 115 -12.96 -0.30 -11.84
CA SER A 115 -11.55 -0.70 -11.63
C SER A 115 -10.81 0.27 -10.71
N TYR A 116 -11.04 1.59 -10.85
CA TYR A 116 -10.48 2.58 -9.95
C TYR A 116 -11.08 2.49 -8.54
N ALA A 117 -12.40 2.31 -8.44
CA ALA A 117 -13.07 2.11 -7.16
C ALA A 117 -12.54 0.87 -6.44
N LEU A 118 -12.39 -0.25 -7.14
CA LEU A 118 -11.87 -1.49 -6.56
C LEU A 118 -10.40 -1.36 -6.14
N GLN A 119 -9.56 -0.70 -6.95
CA GLN A 119 -8.17 -0.42 -6.54
C GLN A 119 -8.10 0.50 -5.33
N ALA A 120 -8.93 1.53 -5.26
CA ALA A 120 -9.02 2.39 -4.09
C ALA A 120 -9.44 1.58 -2.84
N LEU A 121 -10.44 0.72 -2.97
CA LEU A 121 -10.87 -0.18 -1.91
C LEU A 121 -9.77 -1.14 -1.43
N LEU A 122 -8.86 -1.53 -2.32
CA LEU A 122 -7.77 -2.46 -2.04
C LEU A 122 -6.43 -1.75 -1.76
N MET A 123 -6.42 -0.42 -1.68
CA MET A 123 -5.16 0.33 -1.58
C MET A 123 -4.33 -0.06 -0.36
N PHE A 124 -4.98 -0.48 0.74
CA PHE A 124 -4.32 -0.90 1.98
C PHE A 124 -4.09 -2.41 2.07
N ALA A 125 -4.64 -3.21 1.17
CA ALA A 125 -4.58 -4.66 1.24
C ALA A 125 -3.12 -5.16 1.22
N MET A 126 -2.28 -4.57 0.36
CA MET A 126 -0.88 -4.93 0.28
C MET A 126 -0.11 -4.60 1.57
N PHE A 127 -0.37 -3.42 2.13
CA PHE A 127 0.24 -2.96 3.37
C PHE A 127 -0.14 -3.89 4.54
N LEU A 128 -1.41 -4.31 4.62
CA LEU A 128 -1.88 -5.27 5.62
C LEU A 128 -1.22 -6.65 5.51
N ILE A 129 -0.97 -7.14 4.28
CA ILE A 129 -0.24 -8.41 4.08
C ILE A 129 1.18 -8.29 4.65
N VAL A 130 1.86 -7.17 4.39
CA VAL A 130 3.26 -6.97 4.79
C VAL A 130 3.37 -6.68 6.30
N ASP A 131 2.56 -5.75 6.80
CA ASP A 131 2.58 -5.27 8.19
C ASP A 131 2.01 -6.31 9.15
N LYS A 132 0.82 -6.83 8.86
CA LYS A 132 0.08 -7.73 9.76
C LYS A 132 0.18 -9.20 9.38
N LYS A 133 0.95 -9.55 8.33
CA LYS A 133 1.13 -10.93 7.83
C LYS A 133 -0.20 -11.64 7.56
N MET A 134 -1.23 -10.88 7.15
CA MET A 134 -2.55 -11.39 6.87
C MET A 134 -2.58 -12.18 5.55
N ASP A 135 -3.49 -13.15 5.45
CA ASP A 135 -3.84 -13.75 4.16
C ASP A 135 -4.43 -12.71 3.20
N PHE A 136 -4.21 -12.90 1.90
CA PHE A 136 -4.61 -11.93 0.86
C PHE A 136 -6.11 -11.60 0.92
N TRP A 137 -6.95 -12.60 1.20
CA TRP A 137 -8.40 -12.42 1.28
C TRP A 137 -8.80 -11.58 2.50
N THR A 138 -8.27 -11.93 3.67
CA THR A 138 -8.52 -11.20 4.92
C THR A 138 -8.02 -9.76 4.81
N ALA A 139 -6.81 -9.56 4.27
CA ALA A 139 -6.24 -8.24 4.02
C ALA A 139 -7.11 -7.41 3.06
N SER A 140 -7.64 -8.05 2.01
CA SER A 140 -8.53 -7.39 1.05
C SER A 140 -9.84 -6.96 1.69
N MET A 141 -10.46 -7.84 2.47
CA MET A 141 -11.72 -7.57 3.16
C MET A 141 -11.56 -6.48 4.22
N GLU A 142 -10.47 -6.53 4.99
CA GLU A 142 -10.15 -5.48 5.97
C GLU A 142 -9.93 -4.14 5.26
N SER A 143 -9.10 -4.09 4.21
CA SER A 143 -8.92 -2.88 3.39
C SER A 143 -10.26 -2.34 2.86
N MET A 144 -11.10 -3.22 2.30
CA MET A 144 -12.42 -2.84 1.81
C MET A 144 -13.31 -2.28 2.92
N ASN A 145 -13.36 -2.93 4.08
CA ASN A 145 -14.18 -2.48 5.19
C ASN A 145 -13.72 -1.12 5.73
N ARG A 146 -12.41 -0.87 5.75
CA ARG A 146 -11.84 0.42 6.15
C ARG A 146 -12.06 1.52 5.12
N VAL A 147 -11.87 1.23 3.84
CA VAL A 147 -12.02 2.25 2.80
C VAL A 147 -13.49 2.58 2.54
N LYS A 148 -14.41 1.61 2.67
CA LYS A 148 -15.86 1.84 2.43
C LYS A 148 -16.50 2.83 3.40
N THR A 149 -16.03 2.93 4.64
CA THR A 149 -16.58 3.88 5.62
C THR A 149 -16.37 5.32 5.18
N ASN A 150 -15.21 5.61 4.55
CA ASN A 150 -14.84 6.92 4.02
C ASN A 150 -14.46 6.83 2.54
N PHE A 151 -15.34 6.23 1.74
CA PHE A 151 -15.03 5.90 0.35
C PHE A 151 -14.67 7.12 -0.49
N TRP A 152 -15.40 8.23 -0.36
CA TRP A 152 -15.18 9.43 -1.18
C TRP A 152 -13.81 10.07 -0.96
N PRO A 153 -13.37 10.34 0.29
CA PRO A 153 -12.00 10.79 0.54
C PRO A 153 -10.92 9.84 0.02
N PHE A 154 -11.01 8.53 0.29
CA PHE A 154 -10.01 7.58 -0.16
C PHE A 154 -9.99 7.43 -1.68
N LEU A 155 -11.15 7.47 -2.34
CA LEU A 155 -11.23 7.51 -3.79
C LEU A 155 -10.52 8.75 -4.35
N GLY A 156 -10.69 9.91 -3.70
CA GLY A 156 -9.94 11.13 -4.02
C GLY A 156 -8.43 10.96 -3.86
N LEU A 157 -7.98 10.33 -2.76
CA LEU A 157 -6.55 10.09 -2.50
C LEU A 157 -5.96 9.19 -3.60
N PHE A 158 -6.66 8.11 -3.91
CA PHE A 158 -6.26 7.19 -4.96
C PHE A 158 -6.27 7.87 -6.34
N ALA A 159 -7.27 8.71 -6.63
CA ALA A 159 -7.32 9.45 -7.88
C ALA A 159 -6.14 10.41 -8.05
N VAL A 160 -5.77 11.17 -7.01
CA VAL A 160 -4.62 12.10 -7.07
C VAL A 160 -3.31 11.33 -7.24
N THR A 161 -3.10 10.27 -6.47
CA THR A 161 -1.89 9.44 -6.59
C THR A 161 -1.83 8.71 -7.95
N ALA A 162 -2.96 8.27 -8.50
CA ALA A 162 -3.03 7.69 -9.83
C ALA A 162 -2.71 8.71 -10.94
N ILE A 163 -3.14 9.97 -10.80
CA ILE A 163 -2.78 11.04 -11.74
C ILE A 163 -1.27 11.28 -11.70
N ILE A 164 -0.67 11.38 -10.51
CA ILE A 164 0.79 11.51 -10.35
C ILE A 164 1.53 10.34 -11.01
N SER A 165 1.04 9.12 -10.80
CA SER A 165 1.58 7.90 -11.41
C SER A 165 1.49 7.94 -12.94
N SER A 166 0.33 8.32 -13.48
CA SER A 166 0.06 8.41 -14.92
C SER A 166 0.88 9.50 -15.64
N ALA A 167 1.19 10.60 -14.96
CA ALA A 167 2.08 11.64 -15.51
C ALA A 167 3.47 11.08 -15.82
N GLY A 168 3.94 10.11 -15.01
CA GLY A 168 5.18 9.38 -15.27
C GLY A 168 5.13 8.49 -16.51
N ALA A 169 3.96 7.90 -16.83
CA ALA A 169 3.78 7.10 -18.03
C ALA A 169 3.86 7.94 -19.32
N ILE A 170 3.30 9.16 -19.27
CA ILE A 170 3.32 10.11 -20.40
C ILE A 170 4.74 10.63 -20.66
N ALA A 171 5.58 10.74 -19.63
CA ALA A 171 6.99 11.10 -19.72
C ALA A 171 7.89 9.92 -20.21
N CYS A 172 7.56 9.39 -21.41
CA CYS A 172 8.34 8.36 -22.12
C CYS A 172 8.46 7.00 -21.42
N GLY A 173 7.54 6.64 -20.51
CA GLY A 173 7.58 5.38 -19.75
C GLY A 173 8.67 5.29 -18.68
N ILE A 174 9.74 6.08 -18.81
CA ILE A 174 10.82 6.21 -17.81
C ILE A 174 10.31 6.90 -16.55
N GLY A 175 9.36 7.83 -16.69
CA GLY A 175 8.78 8.54 -15.55
C GLY A 175 8.11 7.63 -14.52
N ILE A 176 7.66 6.43 -14.92
CA ILE A 176 7.06 5.43 -14.02
C ILE A 176 8.01 5.02 -12.89
N ILE A 177 9.32 4.93 -13.18
CA ILE A 177 10.34 4.58 -12.18
C ILE A 177 10.38 5.63 -11.06
N PHE A 178 10.11 6.90 -11.37
CA PHE A 178 10.13 7.99 -10.40
C PHE A 178 8.78 8.18 -9.70
N THR A 179 7.66 7.87 -10.36
CA THR A 179 6.33 8.13 -9.81
C THR A 179 5.79 6.98 -8.94
N ILE A 180 6.19 5.73 -9.22
CA ILE A 180 5.89 4.56 -8.37
C ILE A 180 6.28 4.80 -6.90
N PRO A 181 7.56 5.10 -6.57
CA PRO A 181 7.96 5.23 -5.17
C PRO A 181 7.23 6.37 -4.46
N ILE A 182 6.93 7.46 -5.15
CA ILE A 182 6.13 8.57 -4.60
C ILE A 182 4.74 8.08 -4.19
N GLN A 183 4.06 7.34 -5.07
CA GLN A 183 2.75 6.77 -4.78
C GLN A 183 2.81 5.84 -3.56
N PHE A 184 3.79 4.95 -3.47
CA PHE A 184 3.92 4.05 -2.33
C PHE A 184 4.28 4.79 -1.03
N CYS A 185 5.10 5.84 -1.06
CA CYS A 185 5.39 6.66 0.12
C CYS A 185 4.12 7.28 0.70
N ILE A 186 3.32 7.95 -0.16
CA ILE A 186 2.07 8.61 0.26
C ILE A 186 1.08 7.59 0.82
N LEU A 187 0.90 6.45 0.13
CA LEU A 187 0.01 5.39 0.60
C LEU A 187 0.51 4.72 1.90
N THR A 188 1.82 4.64 2.11
CA THR A 188 2.41 4.11 3.35
C THR A 188 2.13 5.03 4.53
N VAL A 189 2.34 6.34 4.35
CA VAL A 189 2.04 7.33 5.39
C VAL A 189 0.55 7.31 5.71
N ALA A 190 -0.30 7.34 4.69
CA ALA A 190 -1.75 7.23 4.86
C ALA A 190 -2.14 5.92 5.57
N TYR A 191 -1.54 4.79 5.20
CA TYR A 191 -1.78 3.51 5.86
C TYR A 191 -1.42 3.59 7.35
N LYS A 192 -0.25 4.13 7.68
CA LYS A 192 0.18 4.23 9.08
C LYS A 192 -0.71 5.16 9.88
N ASP A 193 -1.12 6.30 9.35
CA ASP A 193 -2.05 7.20 10.07
C ASP A 193 -3.41 6.52 10.30
N VAL A 194 -3.98 5.92 9.25
CA VAL A 194 -5.29 5.22 9.28
C VAL A 194 -5.30 4.04 10.26
N TYR A 195 -4.21 3.27 10.35
CA TYR A 195 -4.14 2.07 11.17
C TYR A 195 -3.40 2.24 12.52
N SER A 196 -2.62 3.31 12.71
CA SER A 196 -1.99 3.64 14.02
C SER A 196 -2.95 4.37 14.95
N ALA A 197 -3.96 5.09 14.43
CA ALA A 197 -5.05 5.63 15.23
C ALA A 197 -5.78 4.56 16.06
N ILE A 198 -5.69 3.28 15.67
CA ILE A 198 -6.27 2.14 16.37
C ILE A 198 -5.44 1.69 17.58
N GLN A 199 -4.13 2.00 17.63
CA GLN A 199 -3.27 1.61 18.76
C GLN A 199 -3.38 2.56 19.95
N THR A 200 -3.77 3.83 19.73
CA THR A 200 -3.88 4.84 20.81
C THR A 200 -5.11 4.62 21.71
N ASP A 201 -6.11 3.84 21.28
CA ASP A 201 -7.34 3.57 22.04
C ASP A 201 -7.35 2.19 22.70
N ALA A 202 -6.22 1.47 22.69
CA ALA A 202 -6.03 0.34 23.58
C ALA A 202 -5.85 0.91 25.01
N PRO A 203 -6.69 0.52 26.00
CA PRO A 203 -6.51 0.99 27.36
C PRO A 203 -5.10 0.64 27.79
N ILE A 204 -4.34 1.67 28.17
CA ILE A 204 -3.09 1.55 28.90
C ILE A 204 -3.43 0.68 30.10
N ILE A 205 -3.09 -0.61 30.05
CA ILE A 205 -2.98 -1.40 31.26
C ILE A 205 -1.72 -0.85 31.91
N GLU A 206 -1.95 0.18 32.73
CA GLU A 206 -0.99 0.78 33.63
C GLU A 206 -0.49 -0.37 34.51
N ASP A 207 0.73 -0.82 34.22
CA ASP A 207 1.45 -1.77 35.04
C ASP A 207 1.54 -1.18 36.45
N SER A 208 0.87 -1.83 37.41
CA SER A 208 0.95 -1.47 38.82
C SER A 208 2.05 -2.31 39.48
N PRO A 209 3.16 -1.70 39.93
CA PRO A 209 4.22 -2.43 40.61
C PRO A 209 4.06 -2.31 42.13
N ALA A 210 3.85 -3.45 42.82
CA ALA A 210 3.99 -3.68 44.28
C ALA A 210 3.27 -5.01 44.59
N ASP A 211 3.83 -6.06 45.19
CA ASP A 211 4.97 -6.19 46.09
C ASP A 211 5.59 -7.60 45.98
N GLN A 212 6.92 -7.65 45.95
CA GLN A 212 7.68 -8.74 46.56
C GLN A 212 7.93 -8.38 48.03
N GLU A 213 8.18 -9.41 48.85
CA GLU A 213 8.38 -9.42 50.32
C GLU A 213 7.07 -9.66 51.09
N GLU A 214 6.88 -10.74 51.86
CA GLU A 214 7.78 -11.26 52.89
C GLU A 214 7.43 -12.72 53.30
N THR A 215 8.46 -13.57 53.39
CA THR A 215 8.74 -14.56 54.46
C THR A 215 7.74 -15.62 54.96
N ASN A 216 8.21 -16.88 54.95
CA ASN A 216 8.11 -17.93 55.98
C ASN A 216 6.91 -17.91 56.95
N GLN A 217 6.06 -18.94 56.84
CA GLN A 217 5.78 -19.91 57.92
C GLN A 217 4.97 -21.11 57.43
#